data_AF-A0A4R4ZUP9-F1
#
_entry.id   AF-A0A4R4ZUP9-F1
#
_cell.length_a   1.000
_cell.length_b   1.000
_cell.length_c   1.000
_cell.angle_alpha   90.00
_cell.angle_beta   90.00
_cell.angle_gamma   90.00
#
_symmetry.space_group_name_H-M   'P 1'
#
loop_
_entity.id
_entity.type
_entity.pdbx_description
1 polymer ?
#
loop_
_entity_poly.entity_id
_entity_poly.type
_entity_poly.pdbx_seq_one_letter_code
_entity_poly.pdbx_strand_id
1 'polypeptide(L)'
;MHPHSGEPRPEDSPQAPAGQNPPPPEQNPPPPAPGPQPPPPYGYPPPQQYPPAQAYPPPGYPQQGNPPAPGYPPQQGYPPAQGYAPPGYQQQPGYPQQPGYPPPPGYQQPGYPPPPGYQQPGFPPPPGYPQVYAGAPQWQPRPKEPWVAPAPAGTPFHRLARTAKHRWWRPIVGTVALGIALFAATVAVGGVWFVVHMLLGGKEPSLDASGAELFGNTNEDLALNLVLLGVLTPLVVLAAWLLQRRPAWSVASVLNKIRWRWLAWCTLPAIGYVILSFGLGILVDQIVPADDSGSDGGSWIGFGKFIVPLILILVLVPFQATAEEFVFRGWLIQAVGSYGPDSAEGRAKWARVLFRSPWPGIVIGSMAFVSAHGYTGWAMLDIFLFAVLAGWLTVRTGGLEAAIALHVLNNFFAFLWPAAFGGLDGWSEQGGAPWTILLSDIPSLAFVLFTVTWLAKRQRIARVS
;
A
#
# COMPACT_ATOMS: atom_id res chain seq x y z
N MET A 1 -85.88 26.92 -54.78
CA MET A 1 -85.32 27.32 -53.48
C MET A 1 -84.04 28.12 -53.73
N HIS A 2 -83.79 29.16 -52.92
CA HIS A 2 -82.48 29.83 -52.77
C HIS A 2 -81.64 29.09 -51.71
N PRO A 3 -80.32 29.35 -51.54
CA PRO A 3 -79.34 30.01 -52.42
C PRO A 3 -78.15 29.03 -52.71
N HIS A 4 -76.89 29.35 -53.03
CA HIS A 4 -76.17 30.63 -53.29
C HIS A 4 -75.05 30.43 -54.34
N SER A 5 -74.63 31.55 -54.91
CA SER A 5 -73.40 31.86 -55.67
C SER A 5 -72.08 31.78 -54.87
N GLY A 6 -70.89 31.66 -55.48
CA GLY A 6 -70.59 31.52 -56.92
C GLY A 6 -69.11 31.73 -57.31
N GLU A 7 -68.84 31.70 -58.62
CA GLU A 7 -67.57 32.09 -59.32
C GLU A 7 -67.59 33.61 -59.66
N PRO A 8 -66.68 34.23 -60.49
CA PRO A 8 -65.42 33.81 -61.14
C PRO A 8 -64.23 34.76 -60.76
N ARG A 9 -63.03 34.87 -61.38
CA ARG A 9 -62.55 34.87 -62.79
C ARG A 9 -61.02 34.62 -62.92
N PRO A 10 -60.52 34.34 -64.15
CA PRO A 10 -59.09 34.40 -64.54
C PRO A 10 -58.69 35.75 -65.19
N GLU A 11 -57.38 36.08 -65.22
CA GLU A 11 -56.74 37.00 -66.19
C GLU A 11 -55.26 36.56 -66.47
N ASP A 12 -54.58 37.27 -67.36
CA ASP A 12 -53.53 36.74 -68.25
C ASP A 12 -52.04 36.85 -67.83
N SER A 13 -51.21 36.19 -68.64
CA SER A 13 -49.75 36.08 -68.57
C SER A 13 -48.95 37.40 -68.57
N PRO A 14 -47.81 37.46 -67.86
CA PRO A 14 -46.70 38.36 -68.19
C PRO A 14 -45.52 37.63 -68.87
N GLN A 15 -44.88 38.29 -69.85
CA GLN A 15 -43.57 37.88 -70.39
C GLN A 15 -42.41 38.38 -69.50
N ALA A 16 -41.22 37.82 -69.70
CA ALA A 16 -40.07 38.01 -68.81
C ALA A 16 -39.30 39.33 -69.00
N PRO A 17 -38.65 39.86 -67.95
CA PRO A 17 -37.46 40.70 -68.07
C PRO A 17 -36.19 39.83 -68.21
N ALA A 18 -35.22 40.30 -69.00
CA ALA A 18 -33.93 39.62 -69.16
C ALA A 18 -32.90 40.05 -68.10
N GLY A 19 -31.89 39.19 -67.85
CA GLY A 19 -30.61 39.62 -67.30
C GLY A 19 -30.13 38.93 -66.02
N GLN A 20 -29.53 37.74 -66.17
CA GLN A 20 -28.23 37.40 -65.56
C GLN A 20 -27.70 36.08 -66.16
N ASN A 21 -26.38 35.96 -66.31
CA ASN A 21 -25.73 34.80 -66.93
C ASN A 21 -25.75 33.59 -65.97
N PRO A 22 -25.78 32.35 -66.49
CA PRO A 22 -25.57 31.16 -65.66
C PRO A 22 -24.17 31.17 -65.02
N PRO A 23 -24.00 30.63 -63.80
CA PRO A 23 -22.71 30.56 -63.14
C PRO A 23 -21.74 29.60 -63.89
N PRO A 24 -20.42 29.81 -63.79
CA PRO A 24 -19.44 28.88 -64.33
C PRO A 24 -19.48 27.53 -63.57
N PRO A 25 -19.05 26.42 -64.20
CA PRO A 25 -19.00 25.12 -63.55
C PRO A 25 -18.07 25.12 -62.35
N GLU A 26 -18.43 24.36 -61.31
CA GLU A 26 -17.65 24.24 -60.08
C GLU A 26 -16.25 23.68 -60.37
N GLN A 27 -15.22 24.49 -60.10
CA GLN A 27 -13.86 23.99 -60.04
C GLN A 27 -13.67 23.29 -58.70
N ASN A 28 -13.36 21.99 -58.73
CA ASN A 28 -12.97 21.25 -57.53
C ASN A 28 -11.83 21.99 -56.81
N PRO A 29 -11.89 22.15 -55.47
CA PRO A 29 -10.82 22.82 -54.74
C PRO A 29 -9.49 22.07 -54.93
N PRO A 30 -8.36 22.79 -55.03
CA PRO A 30 -7.06 22.15 -55.11
C PRO A 30 -6.79 21.30 -53.85
N PRO A 31 -6.03 20.20 -53.95
CA PRO A 31 -5.66 19.42 -52.77
C PRO A 31 -4.92 20.29 -51.76
N PRO A 32 -5.12 20.08 -50.45
CA PRO A 32 -4.50 20.90 -49.42
C PRO A 32 -2.97 20.81 -49.53
N ALA A 33 -2.30 21.96 -49.36
CA ALA A 33 -0.85 22.03 -49.36
C ALA A 33 -0.25 21.08 -48.30
N PRO A 34 0.88 20.41 -48.59
CA PRO A 34 1.51 19.54 -47.61
C PRO A 34 1.89 20.34 -46.36
N GLY A 35 1.34 19.93 -45.21
CA GLY A 35 1.66 20.53 -43.92
C GLY A 35 3.15 20.41 -43.59
N PRO A 36 3.68 21.27 -42.69
CA PRO A 36 5.09 21.25 -42.31
C PRO A 36 5.49 19.85 -41.83
N GLN A 37 6.58 19.32 -42.40
CA GLN A 37 7.10 18.01 -42.03
C GLN A 37 7.44 17.98 -40.53
N PRO A 38 7.14 16.88 -39.82
CA PRO A 38 7.63 16.71 -38.45
C PRO A 38 9.17 16.70 -38.46
N PRO A 39 9.83 17.27 -37.43
CA PRO A 39 11.28 17.19 -37.32
C PRO A 39 11.72 15.71 -37.29
N PRO A 40 12.90 15.37 -37.84
CA PRO A 40 13.39 14.00 -37.84
C PRO A 40 13.50 13.48 -36.39
N PRO A 41 13.24 12.17 -36.16
CA PRO A 41 13.36 11.60 -34.82
C PRO A 41 14.79 11.79 -34.30
N TYR A 42 14.92 12.27 -33.07
CA TYR A 42 16.21 12.38 -32.39
C TYR A 42 16.92 11.03 -32.41
N GLY A 43 18.03 10.96 -33.16
CA GLY A 43 18.83 9.75 -33.26
C GLY A 43 19.35 9.34 -31.89
N TYR A 44 19.22 8.05 -31.56
CA TYR A 44 19.94 7.48 -30.43
C TYR A 44 21.45 7.69 -30.66
N PRO A 45 22.21 8.19 -29.66
CA PRO A 45 23.66 8.15 -29.75
C PRO A 45 24.10 6.68 -29.85
N PRO A 46 25.09 6.35 -30.70
CA PRO A 46 25.58 4.98 -30.79
C PRO A 46 26.17 4.54 -29.43
N PRO A 47 26.08 3.25 -29.08
CA PRO A 47 26.62 2.75 -27.82
C PRO A 47 28.13 3.01 -27.76
N GLN A 48 28.56 3.76 -26.76
CA GLN A 48 29.97 4.04 -26.52
C GLN A 48 30.70 2.73 -26.25
N GLN A 49 31.63 2.36 -27.12
CA GLN A 49 32.50 1.22 -26.91
C GLN A 49 33.44 1.55 -25.74
N TYR A 50 33.31 0.81 -24.63
CA TYR A 50 34.24 0.92 -23.52
C TYR A 50 35.64 0.51 -23.97
N PRO A 51 36.68 1.35 -23.78
CA PRO A 51 38.05 0.90 -23.97
C PRO A 51 38.39 -0.19 -22.94
N PRO A 52 39.25 -1.17 -23.27
CA PRO A 52 39.66 -2.21 -22.34
C PRO A 52 40.39 -1.59 -21.13
N ALA A 53 40.11 -2.12 -19.94
CA ALA A 53 40.63 -1.57 -18.69
C ALA A 53 42.16 -1.71 -18.59
N GLN A 54 42.86 -0.58 -18.68
CA GLN A 54 44.28 -0.50 -18.31
C GLN A 54 44.39 -0.37 -16.78
N ALA A 55 45.21 -1.23 -16.16
CA ALA A 55 45.41 -1.24 -14.72
C ALA A 55 46.35 -0.10 -14.29
N TYR A 56 45.91 0.70 -13.32
CA TYR A 56 46.74 1.70 -12.62
C TYR A 56 46.91 1.30 -11.15
N PRO A 57 48.12 1.44 -10.57
CA PRO A 57 48.39 1.08 -9.18
C PRO A 57 47.82 2.10 -8.17
N PRO A 58 47.59 1.70 -6.91
CA PRO A 58 47.01 2.57 -5.88
C PRO A 58 48.00 3.65 -5.38
N PRO A 59 47.55 4.90 -5.11
CA PRO A 59 48.38 5.92 -4.49
C PRO A 59 48.68 5.62 -3.01
N GLY A 60 49.92 5.87 -2.58
CA GLY A 60 50.31 5.87 -1.17
C GLY A 60 50.17 7.25 -0.51
N TYR A 61 49.96 7.26 0.81
CA TYR A 61 49.95 8.47 1.64
C TYR A 61 51.08 8.42 2.68
N PRO A 62 51.82 9.52 2.92
CA PRO A 62 52.87 9.56 3.94
C PRO A 62 52.28 9.72 5.36
N GLN A 63 52.95 9.12 6.34
CA GLN A 63 52.68 9.30 7.77
C GLN A 63 53.81 10.15 8.40
N GLN A 64 53.46 11.16 9.19
CA GLN A 64 54.35 11.79 10.16
C GLN A 64 53.79 11.51 11.56
N GLY A 65 54.63 11.12 12.52
CA GLY A 65 54.20 10.67 13.84
C GLY A 65 55.05 11.22 14.98
N ASN A 66 54.56 11.03 16.21
CA ASN A 66 55.22 11.27 17.50
C ASN A 66 54.31 10.70 18.63
N PRO A 67 54.78 10.54 19.89
CA PRO A 67 55.69 9.47 20.31
C PRO A 67 55.03 8.50 21.35
N PRO A 68 55.70 7.40 21.77
CA PRO A 68 55.07 6.31 22.52
C PRO A 68 55.22 6.36 24.06
N ALA A 69 54.32 5.66 24.77
CA ALA A 69 54.37 5.32 26.20
C ALA A 69 53.75 3.91 26.42
N PRO A 70 53.93 3.22 27.57
CA PRO A 70 54.28 1.78 27.55
C PRO A 70 53.10 0.81 27.70
N GLY A 71 53.31 -0.47 27.36
CA GLY A 71 52.32 -1.54 27.48
C GLY A 71 52.86 -2.90 27.97
N TYR A 72 51.93 -3.78 28.32
CA TYR A 72 52.05 -5.21 28.67
C TYR A 72 50.61 -5.80 28.70
N PRO A 73 50.41 -7.14 28.67
CA PRO A 73 50.99 -8.18 27.80
C PRO A 73 49.90 -8.78 26.86
N PRO A 74 50.22 -9.67 25.90
CA PRO A 74 49.22 -10.24 24.99
C PRO A 74 48.31 -11.31 25.65
N GLN A 75 47.02 -11.27 25.31
CA GLN A 75 46.04 -12.32 25.60
C GLN A 75 45.85 -13.24 24.36
N GLN A 76 45.50 -14.51 24.60
CA GLN A 76 45.36 -15.51 23.53
C GLN A 76 44.03 -15.38 22.78
N GLY A 77 44.05 -15.57 21.46
CA GLY A 77 42.87 -15.46 20.60
C GLY A 77 42.01 -16.73 20.57
N TYR A 78 40.70 -16.57 20.75
CA TYR A 78 39.71 -17.64 20.50
C TYR A 78 39.44 -17.82 19.00
N PRO A 79 39.19 -19.05 18.51
CA PRO A 79 38.83 -19.30 17.11
C PRO A 79 37.38 -18.85 16.79
N PRO A 80 37.07 -18.45 15.55
CA PRO A 80 35.75 -17.98 15.15
C PRO A 80 34.73 -19.12 15.02
N ALA A 81 33.47 -18.83 15.39
CA ALA A 81 32.36 -19.78 15.32
C ALA A 81 31.83 -19.99 13.89
N GLN A 82 31.33 -21.19 13.61
CA GLN A 82 30.79 -21.60 12.31
C GLN A 82 29.34 -21.14 12.11
N GLY A 83 29.00 -20.73 10.88
CA GLY A 83 27.62 -20.37 10.50
C GLY A 83 26.79 -21.58 10.11
N TYR A 84 25.54 -21.65 10.60
CA TYR A 84 24.60 -22.72 10.27
C TYR A 84 24.03 -22.55 8.85
N ALA A 85 24.07 -23.64 8.07
CA ALA A 85 23.33 -23.78 6.82
C ALA A 85 22.12 -24.72 7.01
N PRO A 86 21.00 -24.51 6.30
CA PRO A 86 19.83 -25.40 6.39
C PRO A 86 20.15 -26.82 5.84
N PRO A 87 19.49 -27.87 6.35
CA PRO A 87 19.85 -29.25 6.03
C PRO A 87 19.61 -29.60 4.56
N GLY A 88 20.62 -30.19 3.93
CA GLY A 88 20.51 -30.79 2.60
C GLY A 88 19.72 -32.11 2.63
N TYR A 89 19.10 -32.45 1.51
CA TYR A 89 18.34 -33.69 1.35
C TYR A 89 19.23 -34.92 1.57
N GLN A 90 18.80 -35.83 2.44
CA GLN A 90 19.39 -37.17 2.53
C GLN A 90 19.14 -37.92 1.22
N GLN A 91 20.18 -38.51 0.64
CA GLN A 91 20.02 -39.45 -0.45
C GLN A 91 19.39 -40.74 0.10
N GLN A 92 18.39 -41.29 -0.58
CA GLN A 92 17.89 -42.62 -0.26
C GLN A 92 18.99 -43.65 -0.52
N PRO A 93 19.23 -44.62 0.39
CA PRO A 93 20.02 -45.81 0.07
C PRO A 93 19.41 -46.52 -1.14
N GLY A 94 20.24 -46.90 -2.11
CA GLY A 94 19.80 -47.63 -3.30
C GLY A 94 19.25 -49.01 -2.94
N TYR A 95 18.28 -49.49 -3.71
CA TYR A 95 17.73 -50.85 -3.56
C TYR A 95 18.85 -51.90 -3.66
N PRO A 96 18.88 -52.91 -2.77
CA PRO A 96 19.86 -53.99 -2.87
C PRO A 96 19.62 -54.83 -4.14
N GLN A 97 20.71 -55.11 -4.87
CA GLN A 97 20.70 -56.02 -6.01
C GLN A 97 20.26 -57.43 -5.56
N GLN A 98 19.35 -58.07 -6.30
CA GLN A 98 19.02 -59.48 -6.06
C GLN A 98 20.15 -60.38 -6.60
N PRO A 99 20.63 -61.37 -5.84
CA PRO A 99 21.54 -62.39 -6.36
C PRO A 99 20.87 -63.21 -7.46
N GLY A 100 21.54 -63.36 -8.61
CA GLY A 100 21.06 -64.19 -9.71
C GLY A 100 21.15 -65.69 -9.41
N TYR A 101 20.21 -66.46 -9.97
CA TYR A 101 20.23 -67.93 -9.87
C TYR A 101 21.42 -68.53 -10.66
N PRO A 102 22.10 -69.57 -10.13
CA PRO A 102 23.12 -70.31 -10.87
C PRO A 102 22.50 -71.20 -11.97
N PRO A 103 23.16 -71.35 -13.14
CA PRO A 103 22.69 -72.25 -14.19
C PRO A 103 22.97 -73.73 -13.85
N PRO A 104 22.16 -74.67 -14.37
CA PRO A 104 22.38 -76.11 -14.18
C PRO A 104 23.56 -76.65 -15.03
N PRO A 105 24.22 -77.74 -14.60
CA PRO A 105 25.34 -78.33 -15.33
C PRO A 105 24.88 -79.11 -16.58
N GLY A 106 25.45 -78.77 -17.74
CA GLY A 106 25.27 -79.46 -19.02
C GLY A 106 26.54 -80.18 -19.48
N TYR A 107 26.39 -81.33 -20.13
CA TYR A 107 27.49 -82.22 -20.50
C TYR A 107 28.30 -81.73 -21.71
N GLN A 108 29.58 -82.11 -21.77
CA GLN A 108 30.43 -81.92 -22.94
C GLN A 108 30.03 -82.87 -24.08
N GLN A 109 30.13 -82.41 -25.33
CA GLN A 109 30.20 -83.29 -26.52
C GLN A 109 31.36 -82.86 -27.44
N PRO A 110 31.97 -83.80 -28.20
CA PRO A 110 33.05 -83.49 -29.13
C PRO A 110 32.59 -82.70 -30.36
N GLY A 111 33.46 -81.87 -30.92
CA GLY A 111 33.14 -80.99 -32.05
C GLY A 111 33.27 -81.62 -33.44
N TYR A 112 32.70 -80.92 -34.43
CA TYR A 112 32.87 -81.17 -35.87
C TYR A 112 33.40 -79.89 -36.56
N PRO A 113 34.18 -80.00 -37.66
CA PRO A 113 34.72 -78.85 -38.39
C PRO A 113 33.67 -78.11 -39.23
N PRO A 114 33.89 -76.81 -39.56
CA PRO A 114 32.93 -76.01 -40.31
C PRO A 114 32.96 -76.28 -41.82
N PRO A 115 31.81 -76.15 -42.53
CA PRO A 115 31.76 -76.20 -43.99
C PRO A 115 32.29 -74.91 -44.63
N PRO A 116 32.86 -74.95 -45.85
CA PRO A 116 33.26 -73.76 -46.61
C PRO A 116 32.05 -72.87 -46.97
N GLY A 117 32.26 -71.55 -46.98
CA GLY A 117 31.20 -70.57 -47.19
C GLY A 117 30.83 -70.32 -48.66
N TYR A 118 29.63 -69.77 -48.87
CA TYR A 118 29.16 -69.22 -50.13
C TYR A 118 28.86 -67.73 -49.98
N GLN A 119 29.34 -66.91 -50.91
CA GLN A 119 28.98 -65.49 -50.99
C GLN A 119 27.56 -65.35 -51.56
N GLN A 120 26.75 -64.43 -51.02
CA GLN A 120 25.53 -63.96 -51.67
C GLN A 120 25.64 -62.48 -52.05
N PRO A 121 25.04 -62.05 -53.18
CA PRO A 121 25.13 -60.65 -53.63
C PRO A 121 24.36 -59.69 -52.72
N GLY A 122 24.86 -58.46 -52.59
CA GLY A 122 24.21 -57.42 -51.80
C GLY A 122 22.97 -56.83 -52.48
N PHE A 123 21.91 -56.60 -51.72
CA PHE A 123 20.77 -55.77 -52.13
C PHE A 123 21.10 -54.28 -51.91
N PRO A 124 20.68 -53.37 -52.82
CA PRO A 124 20.81 -51.93 -52.61
C PRO A 124 19.83 -51.45 -51.52
N PRO A 125 20.21 -50.46 -50.68
CA PRO A 125 19.31 -49.87 -49.70
C PRO A 125 18.20 -49.04 -50.40
N PRO A 126 16.99 -48.94 -49.80
CA PRO A 126 15.91 -48.13 -50.34
C PRO A 126 16.23 -46.62 -50.31
N PRO A 127 15.61 -45.79 -51.18
CA PRO A 127 15.87 -44.36 -51.23
C PRO A 127 15.60 -43.65 -49.89
N GLY A 128 16.57 -42.87 -49.42
CA GLY A 128 16.49 -42.17 -48.15
C GLY A 128 15.51 -40.99 -48.20
N TYR A 129 14.29 -41.18 -47.70
CA TYR A 129 13.42 -40.07 -47.30
C TYR A 129 14.14 -39.27 -46.19
N PRO A 130 14.22 -37.93 -46.27
CA PRO A 130 14.79 -37.13 -45.19
C PRO A 130 13.88 -37.20 -43.96
N GLN A 131 14.24 -38.08 -43.03
CA GLN A 131 13.64 -38.17 -41.69
C GLN A 131 14.02 -36.91 -40.90
N VAL A 132 13.28 -35.82 -41.17
CA VAL A 132 13.23 -34.65 -40.29
C VAL A 132 12.62 -35.13 -38.99
N TYR A 133 13.48 -35.50 -38.04
CA TYR A 133 13.12 -35.88 -36.68
C TYR A 133 12.56 -34.63 -35.97
N ALA A 134 11.28 -34.36 -36.21
CA ALA A 134 10.51 -33.33 -35.53
C ALA A 134 10.37 -33.76 -34.07
N GLY A 135 11.40 -33.45 -33.27
CA GLY A 135 11.50 -33.84 -31.87
C GLY A 135 10.22 -33.46 -31.14
N ALA A 136 9.56 -34.46 -30.55
CA ALA A 136 8.27 -34.29 -29.90
C ALA A 136 8.35 -33.09 -28.93
N PRO A 137 7.39 -32.14 -28.98
CA PRO A 137 7.49 -30.89 -28.25
C PRO A 137 7.64 -31.17 -26.77
N GLN A 138 8.83 -30.89 -26.24
CA GLN A 138 9.20 -31.22 -24.87
C GLN A 138 8.25 -30.48 -23.93
N TRP A 139 7.37 -31.21 -23.24
CA TRP A 139 6.42 -30.67 -22.27
C TRP A 139 7.16 -30.21 -21.01
N GLN A 140 7.86 -29.09 -21.12
CA GLN A 140 8.45 -28.40 -19.99
C GLN A 140 7.31 -27.98 -19.04
N PRO A 141 7.31 -28.44 -17.77
CA PRO A 141 6.28 -28.04 -16.82
C PRO A 141 6.29 -26.52 -16.66
N ARG A 142 5.17 -25.86 -16.98
CA ARG A 142 5.07 -24.40 -16.85
C ARG A 142 5.41 -24.01 -15.41
N PRO A 143 6.39 -23.13 -15.17
CA PRO A 143 6.76 -22.73 -13.81
C PRO A 143 5.54 -22.25 -13.02
N LYS A 144 5.31 -22.84 -11.85
CA LYS A 144 4.16 -22.52 -11.00
C LYS A 144 4.26 -21.06 -10.56
N GLU A 145 3.43 -20.20 -11.13
CA GLU A 145 3.46 -18.76 -10.80
C GLU A 145 3.34 -18.55 -9.28
N PRO A 146 4.13 -17.64 -8.69
CA PRO A 146 4.08 -17.40 -7.26
C PRO A 146 2.70 -16.90 -6.82
N TRP A 147 2.34 -17.22 -5.56
CA TRP A 147 1.08 -16.74 -4.97
C TRP A 147 1.05 -15.21 -4.98
N VAL A 148 2.06 -14.62 -4.36
CA VAL A 148 2.31 -13.17 -4.29
C VAL A 148 3.03 -12.68 -5.55
N ALA A 149 2.69 -11.47 -6.02
CA ALA A 149 3.60 -10.67 -6.84
C ALA A 149 3.82 -9.30 -6.18
N PRO A 150 5.08 -8.81 -6.07
CA PRO A 150 5.35 -7.44 -5.65
C PRO A 150 4.93 -6.43 -6.73
N ALA A 151 4.96 -5.15 -6.38
CA ALA A 151 4.98 -4.06 -7.36
C ALA A 151 6.37 -4.01 -8.05
N PRO A 152 6.49 -3.38 -9.24
CA PRO A 152 7.79 -3.15 -9.86
C PRO A 152 8.71 -2.29 -8.99
N ALA A 153 10.03 -2.51 -9.07
CA ALA A 153 11.00 -1.65 -8.40
C ALA A 153 10.84 -0.18 -8.82
N GLY A 154 11.06 0.76 -7.90
CA GLY A 154 10.80 2.18 -8.09
C GLY A 154 9.33 2.59 -7.91
N THR A 155 8.43 1.70 -7.47
CA THR A 155 7.01 2.05 -7.24
C THR A 155 6.83 2.89 -5.98
N PRO A 156 6.19 4.07 -6.04
CA PRO A 156 5.86 4.87 -4.87
C PRO A 156 4.71 4.25 -4.05
N PHE A 157 4.67 4.56 -2.75
CA PHE A 157 3.77 3.93 -1.78
C PHE A 157 2.31 3.80 -2.23
N HIS A 158 1.70 4.88 -2.73
CA HIS A 158 0.28 4.89 -3.16
C HIS A 158 -0.02 3.96 -4.35
N ARG A 159 1.00 3.40 -5.01
CA ARG A 159 0.84 2.49 -6.15
C ARG A 159 1.25 1.05 -5.85
N LEU A 160 1.59 0.69 -4.61
CA LEU A 160 2.04 -0.67 -4.24
C LEU A 160 1.00 -1.79 -4.46
N ALA A 161 -0.28 -1.45 -4.64
CA ALA A 161 -1.33 -2.38 -5.05
C ALA A 161 -1.41 -2.61 -6.58
N ARG A 162 -0.59 -1.90 -7.38
CA ARG A 162 -0.45 -2.05 -8.84
C ARG A 162 0.58 -3.14 -9.19
N THR A 163 0.29 -4.37 -8.82
CA THR A 163 1.16 -5.54 -9.08
C THR A 163 0.76 -6.27 -10.37
N ALA A 164 1.57 -7.22 -10.86
CA ALA A 164 1.21 -8.06 -12.02
C ALA A 164 -0.09 -8.87 -11.83
N LYS A 165 -0.48 -9.11 -10.56
CA LYS A 165 -1.73 -9.81 -10.20
C LYS A 165 -2.93 -8.85 -10.03
N HIS A 166 -2.74 -7.53 -10.15
CA HIS A 166 -3.81 -6.55 -10.05
C HIS A 166 -4.90 -6.80 -11.11
N ARG A 167 -6.17 -6.63 -10.71
CA ARG A 167 -7.36 -6.59 -11.58
C ARG A 167 -8.30 -5.53 -11.01
N TRP A 168 -9.06 -4.84 -11.85
CA TRP A 168 -9.86 -3.67 -11.45
C TRP A 168 -10.85 -3.94 -10.31
N TRP A 169 -11.37 -5.18 -10.19
CA TRP A 169 -12.31 -5.55 -9.13
C TRP A 169 -11.63 -5.85 -7.78
N ARG A 170 -10.32 -6.14 -7.74
CA ARG A 170 -9.63 -6.56 -6.51
C ARG A 170 -9.57 -5.51 -5.40
N PRO A 171 -9.39 -4.20 -5.68
CA PRO A 171 -9.48 -3.19 -4.64
C PRO A 171 -10.90 -3.10 -4.05
N ILE A 172 -11.94 -3.11 -4.90
CA ILE A 172 -13.35 -3.09 -4.46
C ILE A 172 -13.69 -4.31 -3.60
N VAL A 173 -13.49 -5.52 -4.13
CA VAL A 173 -13.76 -6.77 -3.41
C VAL A 173 -12.93 -6.87 -2.13
N GLY A 174 -11.69 -6.37 -2.15
CA GLY A 174 -10.86 -6.30 -0.95
C GLY A 174 -11.40 -5.34 0.13
N THR A 175 -11.88 -4.16 -0.25
CA THR A 175 -12.49 -3.21 0.70
C THR A 175 -13.82 -3.75 1.25
N VAL A 176 -14.67 -4.34 0.39
CA VAL A 176 -15.93 -4.97 0.82
C VAL A 176 -15.67 -6.15 1.76
N ALA A 177 -14.72 -7.02 1.42
CA ALA A 177 -14.32 -8.13 2.28
C ALA A 177 -13.68 -7.68 3.59
N LEU A 178 -12.95 -6.55 3.61
CA LEU A 178 -12.44 -5.95 4.84
C LEU A 178 -13.57 -5.44 5.74
N GLY A 179 -14.62 -4.81 5.17
CA GLY A 179 -15.81 -4.42 5.93
C GLY A 179 -16.59 -5.61 6.49
N ILE A 180 -16.77 -6.67 5.70
CA ILE A 180 -17.40 -7.92 6.17
C ILE A 180 -16.54 -8.59 7.25
N ALA A 181 -15.21 -8.61 7.10
CA ALA A 181 -14.30 -9.18 8.08
C ALA A 181 -14.23 -8.36 9.37
N LEU A 182 -14.33 -7.03 9.29
CA LEU A 182 -14.51 -6.16 10.46
C LEU A 182 -15.81 -6.52 11.19
N PHE A 183 -16.96 -6.52 10.50
CA PHE A 183 -18.24 -6.87 11.13
C PHE A 183 -18.21 -8.26 11.79
N ALA A 184 -17.66 -9.27 11.11
CA ALA A 184 -17.49 -10.61 11.67
C ALA A 184 -16.53 -10.63 12.87
N ALA A 185 -15.45 -9.85 12.84
CA ALA A 185 -14.55 -9.69 13.98
C ALA A 185 -15.21 -8.97 15.15
N THR A 186 -16.04 -7.95 14.92
CA THR A 186 -16.80 -7.26 15.97
C THR A 186 -17.77 -8.20 16.66
N VAL A 187 -18.53 -8.99 15.90
CA VAL A 187 -19.44 -10.01 16.47
C VAL A 187 -18.65 -11.09 17.24
N ALA A 188 -17.51 -11.56 16.72
CA ALA A 188 -16.71 -12.60 17.36
C ALA A 188 -16.02 -12.11 18.65
N VAL A 189 -15.35 -10.94 18.60
CA VAL A 189 -14.64 -10.37 19.74
C VAL A 189 -15.62 -9.87 20.79
N GLY A 190 -16.67 -9.15 20.41
CA GLY A 190 -17.73 -8.70 21.32
C GLY A 190 -18.47 -9.87 21.97
N GLY A 191 -18.74 -10.94 21.22
CA GLY A 191 -19.34 -12.18 21.76
C GLY A 191 -18.43 -12.90 22.77
N VAL A 192 -17.13 -13.00 22.49
CA VAL A 192 -16.16 -13.56 23.44
C VAL A 192 -16.01 -12.66 24.67
N TRP A 193 -16.00 -11.33 24.50
CA TRP A 193 -15.93 -10.37 25.59
C TRP A 193 -17.15 -10.47 26.51
N PHE A 194 -18.36 -10.50 25.94
CA PHE A 194 -19.60 -10.71 26.67
C PHE A 194 -19.57 -12.01 27.49
N VAL A 195 -19.14 -13.13 26.91
CA VAL A 195 -19.01 -14.40 27.65
C VAL A 195 -18.00 -14.28 28.80
N VAL A 196 -16.87 -13.58 28.61
CA VAL A 196 -15.90 -13.34 29.69
C VAL A 196 -16.48 -12.43 30.78
N HIS A 197 -17.18 -11.34 30.42
CA HIS A 197 -17.83 -10.43 31.36
C HIS A 197 -18.82 -11.18 32.27
N MET A 198 -19.72 -11.97 31.67
CA MET A 198 -20.70 -12.76 32.42
C MET A 198 -20.06 -13.86 33.28
N LEU A 199 -19.00 -14.52 32.80
CA LEU A 199 -18.24 -15.52 33.57
C LEU A 199 -17.49 -14.91 34.78
N LEU A 200 -17.17 -13.62 34.75
CA LEU A 200 -16.56 -12.88 35.85
C LEU A 200 -17.59 -12.33 36.86
N GLY A 201 -18.88 -12.63 36.70
CA GLY A 201 -19.94 -12.12 37.56
C GLY A 201 -20.38 -10.69 37.22
N GLY A 202 -20.12 -10.26 35.98
CA GLY A 202 -20.64 -9.01 35.42
C GLY A 202 -22.17 -8.99 35.33
N LYS A 203 -22.73 -7.84 34.94
CA LYS A 203 -24.17 -7.64 34.80
C LYS A 203 -24.59 -7.86 33.35
N GLU A 204 -25.88 -8.13 33.13
CA GLU A 204 -26.44 -8.10 31.78
C GLU A 204 -26.18 -6.73 31.14
N PRO A 205 -25.56 -6.66 29.94
CA PRO A 205 -25.22 -5.40 29.30
C PRO A 205 -26.46 -4.56 28.98
N SER A 206 -26.33 -3.25 29.17
CA SER A 206 -27.37 -2.28 28.84
C SER A 206 -26.71 -1.04 28.26
N LEU A 207 -27.03 -0.72 27.00
CA LEU A 207 -26.63 0.55 26.42
C LEU A 207 -27.21 1.70 27.24
N ASP A 208 -26.35 2.65 27.60
CA ASP A 208 -26.74 3.89 28.25
C ASP A 208 -27.46 4.86 27.28
N ALA A 209 -27.76 6.08 27.74
CA ALA A 209 -28.46 7.08 26.93
C ALA A 209 -27.61 7.65 25.77
N SER A 210 -26.28 7.63 25.87
CA SER A 210 -25.34 8.00 24.81
C SER A 210 -25.04 6.82 23.86
N GLY A 211 -25.12 5.58 24.36
CA GLY A 211 -24.69 4.37 23.66
C GLY A 211 -23.16 4.13 23.72
N ALA A 212 -22.46 4.82 24.63
CA ALA A 212 -21.02 4.72 24.84
C ALA A 212 -20.64 3.64 25.86
N GLU A 213 -21.48 3.43 26.88
CA GLU A 213 -21.29 2.35 27.87
C GLU A 213 -22.27 1.20 27.58
N LEU A 214 -21.72 0.00 27.41
CA LEU A 214 -22.45 -1.26 27.21
C LEU A 214 -22.39 -2.11 28.48
N PHE A 215 -21.25 -2.11 29.18
CA PHE A 215 -21.03 -2.84 30.43
C PHE A 215 -21.18 -1.98 31.70
N GLY A 216 -21.44 -0.67 31.55
CA GLY A 216 -21.55 0.28 32.66
C GLY A 216 -20.22 0.49 33.37
N ASN A 217 -19.12 0.42 32.62
CA ASN A 217 -17.76 0.60 33.12
C ASN A 217 -16.88 1.15 32.00
N THR A 218 -16.73 2.47 31.98
CA THR A 218 -15.94 3.24 31.02
C THR A 218 -14.58 2.62 30.67
N ASN A 219 -13.88 1.99 31.62
CA ASN A 219 -12.58 1.36 31.38
C ASN A 219 -12.70 0.05 30.58
N GLU A 220 -13.76 -0.72 30.81
CA GLU A 220 -14.05 -1.96 30.07
C GLU A 220 -14.59 -1.65 28.67
N ASP A 221 -15.52 -0.70 28.57
CA ASP A 221 -16.10 -0.26 27.30
C ASP A 221 -15.03 0.37 26.37
N LEU A 222 -14.16 1.24 26.91
CA LEU A 222 -12.98 1.77 26.21
C LEU A 222 -12.00 0.65 25.80
N ALA A 223 -11.72 -0.31 26.69
CA ALA A 223 -10.80 -1.41 26.38
C ALA A 223 -11.33 -2.30 25.26
N LEU A 224 -12.63 -2.64 25.27
CA LEU A 224 -13.27 -3.39 24.18
C LEU A 224 -13.17 -2.62 22.86
N ASN A 225 -13.51 -1.32 22.85
CA ASN A 225 -13.45 -0.52 21.62
C ASN A 225 -12.02 -0.44 21.04
N LEU A 226 -11.01 -0.17 21.87
CA LEU A 226 -9.62 -0.10 21.40
C LEU A 226 -9.10 -1.47 20.92
N VAL A 227 -9.54 -2.58 21.52
CA VAL A 227 -9.24 -3.94 21.05
C VAL A 227 -9.94 -4.24 19.72
N LEU A 228 -11.22 -3.90 19.57
CA LEU A 228 -11.99 -4.06 18.34
C LEU A 228 -11.33 -3.32 17.16
N LEU A 229 -10.93 -2.08 17.36
CA LEU A 229 -10.21 -1.28 16.37
C LEU A 229 -8.83 -1.89 16.07
N GLY A 230 -8.07 -2.31 17.10
CA GLY A 230 -6.76 -2.94 16.94
C GLY A 230 -6.74 -4.17 16.00
N VAL A 231 -7.83 -4.96 16.00
CA VAL A 231 -8.00 -6.14 15.12
C VAL A 231 -8.06 -5.80 13.63
N LEU A 232 -8.30 -4.54 13.23
CA LEU A 232 -8.21 -4.14 11.82
C LEU A 232 -6.79 -4.32 11.23
N THR A 233 -5.72 -4.22 12.04
CA THR A 233 -4.33 -4.38 11.56
C THR A 233 -4.09 -5.73 10.86
N PRO A 234 -4.29 -6.90 11.52
CA PRO A 234 -4.13 -8.19 10.86
C PRO A 234 -5.13 -8.41 9.71
N LEU A 235 -6.35 -7.87 9.79
CA LEU A 235 -7.35 -8.00 8.71
C LEU A 235 -6.89 -7.29 7.42
N VAL A 236 -6.33 -6.08 7.52
CA VAL A 236 -5.76 -5.35 6.38
C VAL A 236 -4.57 -6.09 5.76
N VAL A 237 -3.66 -6.59 6.60
CA VAL A 237 -2.47 -7.35 6.17
C VAL A 237 -2.89 -8.65 5.46
N LEU A 238 -3.91 -9.34 5.99
CA LEU A 238 -4.50 -10.53 5.38
C LEU A 238 -5.19 -10.21 4.05
N ALA A 239 -5.98 -9.13 3.96
CA ALA A 239 -6.64 -8.72 2.72
C ALA A 239 -5.63 -8.38 1.59
N ALA A 240 -4.49 -7.79 1.94
CA ALA A 240 -3.40 -7.52 0.99
C ALA A 240 -2.78 -8.82 0.44
N TRP A 241 -2.51 -9.79 1.32
CA TRP A 241 -1.91 -11.08 0.94
C TRP A 241 -2.88 -12.02 0.21
N LEU A 242 -4.14 -12.09 0.65
CA LEU A 242 -5.14 -13.03 0.16
C LEU A 242 -5.83 -12.53 -1.12
N LEU A 243 -6.37 -11.31 -1.10
CA LEU A 243 -7.28 -10.81 -2.14
C LEU A 243 -6.54 -10.02 -3.21
N GLN A 244 -5.63 -9.12 -2.80
CA GLN A 244 -4.77 -8.41 -3.76
C GLN A 244 -3.58 -9.26 -4.23
N ARG A 245 -3.16 -10.27 -3.46
CA ARG A 245 -2.02 -11.17 -3.74
C ARG A 245 -0.70 -10.42 -3.94
N ARG A 246 -0.44 -9.49 -3.01
CA ARG A 246 0.78 -8.69 -2.92
C ARG A 246 1.50 -8.93 -1.58
N PRO A 247 2.74 -8.46 -1.40
CA PRO A 247 3.46 -8.60 -0.13
C PRO A 247 2.64 -8.00 1.03
N ALA A 248 2.44 -8.78 2.09
CA ALA A 248 1.42 -8.50 3.10
C ALA A 248 1.62 -7.15 3.81
N TRP A 249 2.89 -6.79 4.08
CA TRP A 249 3.29 -5.54 4.73
C TRP A 249 3.53 -4.38 3.75
N SER A 250 3.16 -4.51 2.46
CA SER A 250 3.23 -3.39 1.51
C SER A 250 2.22 -2.26 1.82
N VAL A 251 1.21 -2.54 2.65
CA VAL A 251 0.37 -1.51 3.28
C VAL A 251 1.14 -0.65 4.30
N ALA A 252 2.21 -1.18 4.89
CA ALA A 252 2.94 -0.55 5.98
C ALA A 252 4.09 0.34 5.48
N SER A 253 4.89 -0.15 4.53
CA SER A 253 5.89 0.66 3.83
C SER A 253 6.29 0.07 2.48
N VAL A 254 6.95 0.89 1.66
CA VAL A 254 7.61 0.46 0.40
C VAL A 254 8.63 -0.66 0.60
N LEU A 255 9.19 -0.81 1.81
CA LEU A 255 10.14 -1.88 2.16
C LEU A 255 9.46 -3.15 2.69
N ASN A 256 8.12 -3.24 2.63
CA ASN A 256 7.33 -4.38 3.13
C ASN A 256 7.65 -4.74 4.60
N LYS A 257 7.80 -3.72 5.45
CA LYS A 257 7.98 -3.84 6.92
C LYS A 257 7.79 -2.49 7.62
N ILE A 258 7.47 -2.49 8.91
CA ILE A 258 7.61 -1.29 9.76
C ILE A 258 9.10 -0.96 9.92
N ARG A 259 9.46 0.29 9.66
CA ARG A 259 10.83 0.81 9.81
C ARG A 259 11.00 1.35 11.22
N TRP A 260 11.10 0.47 12.22
CA TRP A 260 11.13 0.82 13.66
C TRP A 260 12.08 1.99 14.03
N ARG A 261 13.29 2.03 13.46
CA ARG A 261 14.22 3.15 13.67
C ARG A 261 13.70 4.49 13.13
N TRP A 262 12.91 4.48 12.05
CA TRP A 262 12.25 5.67 11.50
C TRP A 262 11.02 6.07 12.32
N LEU A 263 10.21 5.09 12.78
CA LEU A 263 9.10 5.32 13.71
C LEU A 263 9.58 6.06 14.98
N ALA A 264 10.67 5.59 15.59
CA ALA A 264 11.29 6.24 16.75
C ALA A 264 11.91 7.63 16.44
N TRP A 265 12.20 7.94 15.17
CA TRP A 265 12.57 9.31 14.75
C TRP A 265 11.34 10.19 14.49
N CYS A 266 10.17 9.61 14.20
CA CYS A 266 8.92 10.32 14.00
C CYS A 266 8.19 10.68 15.30
N THR A 267 8.49 10.03 16.43
CA THR A 267 7.91 10.42 17.72
C THR A 267 8.38 11.80 18.16
N LEU A 268 9.64 12.20 17.91
CA LEU A 268 10.15 13.52 18.29
C LEU A 268 9.34 14.71 17.71
N PRO A 269 9.06 14.79 16.39
CA PRO A 269 8.19 15.85 15.85
C PRO A 269 6.72 15.68 16.26
N ALA A 270 6.25 14.46 16.58
CA ALA A 270 4.90 14.25 17.11
C ALA A 270 4.75 14.71 18.58
N ILE A 271 5.80 14.59 19.41
CA ILE A 271 5.87 15.22 20.74
C ILE A 271 5.85 16.74 20.58
N GLY A 272 6.64 17.27 19.64
CA GLY A 272 6.66 18.71 19.34
C GLY A 272 5.30 19.24 18.86
N TYR A 273 4.52 18.44 18.13
CA TYR A 273 3.14 18.74 17.75
C TYR A 273 2.22 18.85 18.97
N VAL A 274 2.20 17.86 19.87
CA VAL A 274 1.35 17.91 21.08
C VAL A 274 1.70 19.12 21.94
N ILE A 275 2.99 19.38 22.16
CA ILE A 275 3.46 20.54 22.93
C ILE A 275 3.06 21.86 22.26
N LEU A 276 3.20 21.97 20.92
CA LEU A 276 2.90 23.19 20.19
C LEU A 276 1.39 23.43 20.07
N SER A 277 0.58 22.40 19.81
CA SER A 277 -0.88 22.53 19.68
C SER A 277 -1.50 22.87 21.05
N PHE A 278 -1.06 22.25 22.14
CA PHE A 278 -1.48 22.61 23.50
C PHE A 278 -1.03 24.03 23.90
N GLY A 279 0.24 24.38 23.66
CA GLY A 279 0.79 25.69 24.00
C GLY A 279 0.17 26.84 23.18
N LEU A 280 -0.13 26.60 21.90
CA LEU A 280 -0.88 27.53 21.07
C LEU A 280 -2.36 27.57 21.45
N GLY A 281 -2.97 26.46 21.87
CA GLY A 281 -4.35 26.44 22.36
C GLY A 281 -4.55 27.39 23.54
N ILE A 282 -3.66 27.30 24.53
CA ILE A 282 -3.62 28.26 25.66
C ILE A 282 -3.42 29.70 25.16
N LEU A 283 -2.47 29.94 24.25
CA LEU A 283 -2.22 31.29 23.74
C LEU A 283 -3.41 31.87 22.96
N VAL A 284 -4.11 31.03 22.19
CA VAL A 284 -5.29 31.42 21.40
C VAL A 284 -6.46 31.76 22.32
N ASP A 285 -6.72 30.95 23.36
CA ASP A 285 -7.74 31.24 24.38
C ASP A 285 -7.50 32.58 25.11
N GLN A 286 -6.23 32.90 25.41
CA GLN A 286 -5.88 34.19 26.03
C GLN A 286 -5.97 35.41 25.09
N ILE A 287 -6.09 35.21 23.77
CA ILE A 287 -6.21 36.28 22.75
C ILE A 287 -7.64 36.39 22.22
N VAL A 288 -8.34 35.26 22.11
CA VAL A 288 -9.74 35.12 21.68
C VAL A 288 -10.44 34.21 22.69
N PRO A 289 -10.83 34.72 23.86
CA PRO A 289 -11.58 33.95 24.85
C PRO A 289 -12.87 33.40 24.23
N ALA A 290 -13.23 32.17 24.58
CA ALA A 290 -14.53 31.61 24.22
C ALA A 290 -15.66 32.31 25.00
N ASP A 291 -16.84 32.47 24.38
CA ASP A 291 -18.03 33.05 25.01
C ASP A 291 -18.58 32.11 26.10
N ASP A 292 -18.07 32.23 27.33
CA ASP A 292 -18.50 31.56 28.57
C ASP A 292 -18.79 30.04 28.48
N SER A 293 -18.12 29.33 27.56
CA SER A 293 -18.08 27.86 27.53
C SER A 293 -17.13 27.33 28.61
N GLY A 294 -17.40 27.70 29.86
CA GLY A 294 -16.61 27.38 31.05
C GLY A 294 -16.67 25.91 31.42
N SER A 295 -16.01 25.06 30.64
CA SER A 295 -15.57 23.77 31.14
C SER A 295 -14.48 24.03 32.20
N ASP A 296 -14.86 24.00 33.48
CA ASP A 296 -13.92 23.65 34.53
C ASP A 296 -13.16 22.41 34.04
N GLY A 297 -11.83 22.52 33.91
CA GLY A 297 -10.98 21.54 33.21
C GLY A 297 -10.80 20.22 33.96
N GLY A 298 -11.82 19.82 34.70
CA GLY A 298 -11.84 18.81 35.74
C GLY A 298 -10.96 19.16 36.94
N SER A 299 -10.97 18.28 37.93
CA SER A 299 -9.98 18.29 39.00
C SER A 299 -9.19 16.98 38.92
N TRP A 300 -7.90 17.03 39.25
CA TRP A 300 -7.03 15.85 39.17
C TRP A 300 -7.60 14.70 40.03
N ILE A 301 -8.03 13.61 39.39
CA ILE A 301 -8.85 12.57 40.04
C ILE A 301 -8.07 11.65 40.99
N GLY A 302 -6.76 11.86 41.12
CA GLY A 302 -5.86 11.06 41.92
C GLY A 302 -5.34 9.82 41.19
N PHE A 303 -4.07 9.48 41.44
CA PHE A 303 -3.36 8.40 40.75
C PHE A 303 -4.06 7.04 40.85
N GLY A 304 -4.74 6.76 41.97
CA GLY A 304 -5.48 5.51 42.18
C GLY A 304 -6.66 5.30 41.23
N LYS A 305 -7.28 6.37 40.71
CA LYS A 305 -8.29 6.28 39.65
C LYS A 305 -7.65 6.32 38.26
N PHE A 306 -6.60 7.14 38.08
CA PHE A 306 -5.94 7.34 36.78
C PHE A 306 -5.11 6.14 36.30
N ILE A 307 -4.58 5.30 37.19
CA ILE A 307 -3.62 4.23 36.81
C ILE A 307 -4.21 3.17 35.87
N VAL A 308 -5.51 2.84 36.00
CA VAL A 308 -6.17 1.88 35.10
C VAL A 308 -6.31 2.43 33.68
N PRO A 309 -6.96 3.59 33.43
CA PRO A 309 -7.04 4.14 32.08
C PRO A 309 -5.66 4.52 31.53
N LEU A 310 -4.71 4.99 32.35
CA LEU A 310 -3.32 5.22 31.92
C LEU A 310 -2.69 3.97 31.29
N ILE A 311 -2.83 2.80 31.93
CA ILE A 311 -2.31 1.53 31.40
C ILE A 311 -3.08 1.12 30.13
N LEU A 312 -4.40 1.18 30.14
CA LEU A 312 -5.22 0.82 28.97
C LEU A 312 -4.89 1.70 27.75
N ILE A 313 -4.79 3.00 27.93
CA ILE A 313 -4.47 3.97 26.87
C ILE A 313 -3.06 3.72 26.34
N LEU A 314 -2.04 3.67 27.21
CA LEU A 314 -0.65 3.46 26.79
C LEU A 314 -0.41 2.11 26.09
N VAL A 315 -1.19 1.08 26.41
CA VAL A 315 -1.08 -0.24 25.79
C VAL A 315 -1.92 -0.36 24.51
N LEU A 316 -3.17 0.10 24.50
CA LEU A 316 -4.14 -0.22 23.44
C LEU A 316 -4.25 0.85 22.33
N VAL A 317 -4.13 2.15 22.65
CA VAL A 317 -4.16 3.23 21.64
C VAL A 317 -3.07 3.08 20.55
N PRO A 318 -1.85 2.59 20.85
CA PRO A 318 -0.85 2.30 19.82
C PRO A 318 -1.33 1.27 18.77
N PHE A 319 -2.18 0.31 19.16
CA PHE A 319 -2.77 -0.65 18.23
C PHE A 319 -3.96 -0.06 17.48
N GLN A 320 -4.86 0.67 18.15
CA GLN A 320 -6.01 1.35 17.52
C GLN A 320 -5.55 2.33 16.42
N ALA A 321 -4.72 3.31 16.76
CA ALA A 321 -4.25 4.31 15.81
C ALA A 321 -3.42 3.68 14.68
N THR A 322 -2.61 2.65 14.97
CA THR A 322 -1.92 1.87 13.92
C THR A 322 -2.91 1.17 12.99
N ALA A 323 -3.98 0.58 13.51
CA ALA A 323 -4.96 -0.15 12.71
C ALA A 323 -5.71 0.78 11.75
N GLU A 324 -6.07 1.98 12.21
CA GLU A 324 -6.66 3.02 11.38
C GLU A 324 -5.67 3.57 10.34
N GLU A 325 -4.39 3.77 10.68
CA GLU A 325 -3.38 4.07 9.66
C GLU A 325 -3.28 2.96 8.61
N PHE A 326 -3.37 1.69 9.00
CA PHE A 326 -3.38 0.56 8.07
C PHE A 326 -4.62 0.57 7.17
N VAL A 327 -5.82 0.93 7.67
CA VAL A 327 -7.04 1.06 6.85
C VAL A 327 -6.98 2.30 5.94
N PHE A 328 -6.94 3.50 6.51
CA PHE A 328 -7.18 4.73 5.78
C PHE A 328 -5.97 5.17 4.95
N ARG A 329 -4.76 5.04 5.50
CA ARG A 329 -3.52 5.51 4.85
C ARG A 329 -2.80 4.35 4.14
N GLY A 330 -2.85 3.13 4.68
CA GLY A 330 -2.21 1.93 4.13
C GLY A 330 -3.02 1.22 3.05
N TRP A 331 -4.31 0.99 3.29
CA TRP A 331 -5.18 0.27 2.36
C TRP A 331 -5.86 1.20 1.35
N LEU A 332 -6.63 2.20 1.79
CA LEU A 332 -7.46 3.01 0.88
C LEU A 332 -6.64 3.86 -0.11
N ILE A 333 -5.59 4.56 0.33
CA ILE A 333 -4.69 5.31 -0.58
C ILE A 333 -4.14 4.39 -1.69
N GLN A 334 -3.73 3.18 -1.31
CA GLN A 334 -3.14 2.21 -2.25
C GLN A 334 -4.18 1.54 -3.15
N ALA A 335 -5.38 1.27 -2.62
CA ALA A 335 -6.53 0.78 -3.39
C ALA A 335 -6.89 1.77 -4.51
N VAL A 336 -6.96 3.07 -4.21
CA VAL A 336 -7.23 4.13 -5.19
C VAL A 336 -6.09 4.29 -6.20
N GLY A 337 -4.83 4.39 -5.74
CA GLY A 337 -3.68 4.54 -6.64
C GLY A 337 -3.40 3.32 -7.52
N SER A 338 -4.01 2.16 -7.22
CA SER A 338 -3.95 0.96 -8.05
C SER A 338 -4.70 1.07 -9.40
N TYR A 339 -5.62 2.04 -9.55
CA TYR A 339 -6.35 2.24 -10.81
C TYR A 339 -5.53 2.96 -11.89
N GLY A 340 -4.46 3.68 -11.52
CA GLY A 340 -3.63 4.42 -12.46
C GLY A 340 -2.97 3.54 -13.52
N PRO A 341 -3.24 3.72 -14.83
CA PRO A 341 -2.63 2.93 -15.88
C PRO A 341 -1.11 3.13 -16.01
N ASP A 342 -0.43 2.12 -16.54
CA ASP A 342 1.02 2.11 -16.73
C ASP A 342 1.47 2.27 -18.18
N SER A 343 0.65 1.85 -19.16
CA SER A 343 0.89 2.14 -20.58
C SER A 343 0.76 3.63 -20.88
N ALA A 344 1.62 4.15 -21.76
CA ALA A 344 1.58 5.54 -22.22
C ALA A 344 0.51 5.76 -23.30
N GLU A 345 0.27 4.74 -24.12
CA GLU A 345 -0.67 4.72 -25.26
C GLU A 345 -2.15 4.50 -24.87
N GLY A 346 -2.45 4.36 -23.57
CA GLY A 346 -3.81 4.07 -23.11
C GLY A 346 -4.81 5.18 -23.44
N ARG A 347 -6.00 4.80 -23.93
CA ARG A 347 -7.10 5.72 -24.30
C ARG A 347 -7.52 6.69 -23.17
N ALA A 348 -7.31 6.32 -21.90
CA ALA A 348 -7.65 7.12 -20.72
C ALA A 348 -6.44 7.92 -20.17
N LYS A 349 -5.88 8.86 -20.97
CA LYS A 349 -4.74 9.71 -20.54
C LYS A 349 -5.04 10.51 -19.25
N TRP A 350 -6.27 10.99 -19.07
CA TRP A 350 -6.69 11.71 -17.86
C TRP A 350 -6.60 10.84 -16.60
N ALA A 351 -7.03 9.57 -16.66
CA ALA A 351 -6.96 8.65 -15.54
C ALA A 351 -5.51 8.29 -15.16
N ARG A 352 -4.60 8.29 -16.14
CA ARG A 352 -3.14 8.16 -15.91
C ARG A 352 -2.58 9.37 -15.16
N VAL A 353 -3.04 10.59 -15.42
CA VAL A 353 -2.65 11.79 -14.66
C VAL A 353 -3.23 11.72 -13.24
N LEU A 354 -4.54 11.51 -13.12
CA LEU A 354 -5.27 11.51 -11.87
C LEU A 354 -4.74 10.47 -10.87
N PHE A 355 -4.68 9.19 -11.25
CA PHE A 355 -4.33 8.10 -10.33
C PHE A 355 -2.82 7.78 -10.28
N ARG A 356 -1.95 8.53 -10.97
CA ARG A 356 -0.50 8.55 -10.67
C ARG A 356 -0.14 9.65 -9.67
N SER A 357 -0.97 10.69 -9.54
CA SER A 357 -0.97 11.56 -8.36
C SER A 357 -1.43 10.77 -7.12
N PRO A 358 -0.88 11.02 -5.93
CA PRO A 358 -1.38 10.42 -4.69
C PRO A 358 -2.64 11.11 -4.17
N TRP A 359 -2.92 12.35 -4.60
CA TRP A 359 -3.98 13.19 -4.05
C TRP A 359 -5.37 12.55 -4.03
N PRO A 360 -5.87 11.83 -5.06
CA PRO A 360 -7.17 11.19 -4.98
C PRO A 360 -7.24 10.11 -3.89
N GLY A 361 -6.15 9.37 -3.69
CA GLY A 361 -6.05 8.37 -2.61
C GLY A 361 -6.04 9.02 -1.24
N ILE A 362 -5.25 10.10 -1.08
CA ILE A 362 -5.19 10.88 0.16
C ILE A 362 -6.57 11.46 0.50
N VAL A 363 -7.20 12.20 -0.41
CA VAL A 363 -8.50 12.85 -0.16
C VAL A 363 -9.59 11.82 0.14
N ILE A 364 -9.71 10.73 -0.64
CA ILE A 364 -10.70 9.67 -0.37
C ILE A 364 -10.42 8.98 0.97
N GLY A 365 -9.16 8.73 1.32
CA GLY A 365 -8.77 8.17 2.62
C GLY A 365 -9.10 9.10 3.79
N SER A 366 -8.89 10.41 3.64
CA SER A 366 -9.19 11.43 4.65
C SER A 366 -10.69 11.69 4.82
N MET A 367 -11.46 11.69 3.71
CA MET A 367 -12.92 11.73 3.78
C MET A 367 -13.47 10.49 4.47
N ALA A 368 -13.01 9.29 4.09
CA ALA A 368 -13.44 8.04 4.73
C ALA A 368 -13.06 7.99 6.22
N PHE A 369 -11.91 8.56 6.61
CA PHE A 369 -11.49 8.68 8.00
C PHE A 369 -12.46 9.56 8.80
N VAL A 370 -12.67 10.81 8.37
CA VAL A 370 -13.53 11.74 9.12
C VAL A 370 -15.02 11.36 9.08
N SER A 371 -15.49 10.69 8.01
CA SER A 371 -16.84 10.11 7.95
C SER A 371 -17.03 8.83 8.77
N ALA A 372 -15.96 8.28 9.35
CA ALA A 372 -16.04 7.19 10.35
C ALA A 372 -15.99 7.72 11.80
N HIS A 373 -16.05 9.05 11.98
CA HIS A 373 -15.94 9.75 13.25
C HIS A 373 -17.18 10.64 13.50
N GLY A 374 -17.42 11.01 14.76
CA GLY A 374 -18.53 11.84 15.21
C GLY A 374 -18.30 13.35 15.14
N TYR A 375 -17.18 13.80 14.55
CA TYR A 375 -16.82 15.22 14.49
C TYR A 375 -17.77 16.07 13.63
N THR A 376 -18.07 17.27 14.13
CA THR A 376 -18.93 18.27 13.48
C THR A 376 -18.23 19.62 13.37
N GLY A 377 -18.78 20.51 12.53
CA GLY A 377 -18.30 21.89 12.39
C GLY A 377 -16.80 21.98 12.08
N TRP A 378 -16.08 22.81 12.84
CA TRP A 378 -14.66 23.05 12.61
C TRP A 378 -13.76 21.87 13.02
N ALA A 379 -14.16 21.07 14.01
CA ALA A 379 -13.44 19.83 14.36
C ALA A 379 -13.42 18.85 13.19
N MET A 380 -14.51 18.76 12.41
CA MET A 380 -14.57 17.93 11.21
C MET A 380 -13.56 18.39 10.14
N LEU A 381 -13.40 19.72 9.97
CA LEU A 381 -12.41 20.27 9.03
C LEU A 381 -10.97 20.03 9.53
N ASP A 382 -10.73 20.25 10.81
CA ASP A 382 -9.42 20.10 11.45
C ASP A 382 -8.90 18.64 11.35
N ILE A 383 -9.73 17.68 11.75
CA ILE A 383 -9.43 16.24 11.68
C ILE A 383 -9.29 15.77 10.22
N PHE A 384 -10.00 16.39 9.26
CA PHE A 384 -9.76 16.17 7.84
C PHE A 384 -8.39 16.69 7.39
N LEU A 385 -7.97 17.88 7.82
CA LEU A 385 -6.65 18.45 7.53
C LEU A 385 -5.51 17.60 8.12
N PHE A 386 -5.64 17.19 9.38
CA PHE A 386 -4.78 16.21 10.04
C PHE A 386 -4.65 14.93 9.18
N ALA A 387 -5.78 14.37 8.76
CA ALA A 387 -5.82 13.15 7.97
C ALA A 387 -5.17 13.31 6.59
N VAL A 388 -5.33 14.46 5.93
CA VAL A 388 -4.66 14.79 4.66
C VAL A 388 -3.15 14.90 4.84
N LEU A 389 -2.68 15.53 5.92
CA LEU A 389 -1.26 15.58 6.27
C LEU A 389 -0.69 14.18 6.54
N ALA A 390 -1.39 13.35 7.32
CA ALA A 390 -1.00 11.98 7.63
C ALA A 390 -0.87 11.12 6.35
N GLY A 391 -1.83 11.22 5.43
CA GLY A 391 -1.78 10.57 4.13
C GLY A 391 -0.65 11.09 3.23
N TRP A 392 -0.40 12.40 3.23
CA TRP A 392 0.70 13.00 2.47
C TRP A 392 2.06 12.59 3.00
N LEU A 393 2.30 12.64 4.32
CA LEU A 393 3.54 12.19 4.97
C LEU A 393 3.77 10.68 4.75
N THR A 394 2.71 9.88 4.79
CA THR A 394 2.77 8.45 4.46
C THR A 394 3.36 8.22 3.07
N VAL A 395 2.79 8.85 2.02
CA VAL A 395 3.31 8.71 0.66
C VAL A 395 4.70 9.33 0.51
N ARG A 396 4.92 10.50 1.10
CA ARG A 396 6.15 11.30 0.97
C ARG A 396 7.35 10.71 1.72
N THR A 397 7.12 9.86 2.72
CA THR A 397 8.16 9.09 3.44
C THR A 397 8.16 7.61 3.08
N GLY A 398 7.22 7.14 2.25
CA GLY A 398 7.17 5.75 1.77
C GLY A 398 6.63 4.73 2.78
N GLY A 399 5.87 5.15 3.80
CA GLY A 399 5.33 4.25 4.83
C GLY A 399 4.61 4.99 5.96
N LEU A 400 3.83 4.23 6.72
CA LEU A 400 2.88 4.75 7.72
C LEU A 400 3.55 5.35 8.97
N GLU A 401 4.86 5.16 9.17
CA GLU A 401 5.48 5.40 10.48
C GLU A 401 5.39 6.86 10.97
N ALA A 402 5.35 7.82 10.04
CA ALA A 402 5.14 9.23 10.38
C ALA A 402 3.69 9.53 10.82
N ALA A 403 2.71 8.88 10.18
CA ALA A 403 1.30 9.02 10.54
C ALA A 403 0.99 8.30 11.85
N ILE A 404 1.50 7.08 12.04
CA ILE A 404 1.35 6.31 13.29
C ILE A 404 1.92 7.11 14.47
N ALA A 405 3.15 7.65 14.36
CA ALA A 405 3.74 8.43 15.45
C ALA A 405 2.91 9.68 15.81
N LEU A 406 2.36 10.38 14.80
CA LEU A 406 1.51 11.55 15.02
C LEU A 406 0.18 11.17 15.69
N HIS A 407 -0.52 10.18 15.12
CA HIS A 407 -1.84 9.75 15.55
C HIS A 407 -1.81 9.10 16.94
N VAL A 408 -0.80 8.29 17.27
CA VAL A 408 -0.66 7.70 18.61
C VAL A 408 -0.45 8.77 19.67
N LEU A 409 0.38 9.80 19.42
CA LEU A 409 0.62 10.85 20.41
C LEU A 409 -0.53 11.87 20.49
N ASN A 410 -1.23 12.13 19.38
CA ASN A 410 -2.50 12.87 19.39
C ASN A 410 -3.54 12.17 20.28
N ASN A 411 -3.75 10.86 20.07
CA ASN A 411 -4.75 10.10 20.81
C ASN A 411 -4.31 9.86 22.27
N PHE A 412 -3.01 9.73 22.54
CA PHE A 412 -2.52 9.78 23.93
C PHE A 412 -2.91 11.08 24.62
N PHE A 413 -2.77 12.26 23.97
CA PHE A 413 -3.24 13.50 24.58
C PHE A 413 -4.78 13.51 24.74
N ALA A 414 -5.51 13.17 23.67
CA ALA A 414 -6.98 13.19 23.65
C ALA A 414 -7.65 12.22 24.65
N PHE A 415 -7.03 11.07 24.96
CA PHE A 415 -7.55 10.14 25.96
C PHE A 415 -6.95 10.34 27.36
N LEU A 416 -5.65 10.65 27.50
CA LEU A 416 -5.05 10.82 28.83
C LEU A 416 -5.50 12.11 29.53
N TRP A 417 -5.83 13.17 28.78
CA TRP A 417 -6.30 14.42 29.39
C TRP A 417 -7.66 14.25 30.08
N PRO A 418 -8.74 13.76 29.43
CA PRO A 418 -10.00 13.47 30.12
C PRO A 418 -9.85 12.40 31.20
N ALA A 419 -8.99 11.38 31.00
CA ALA A 419 -8.70 10.38 32.02
C ALA A 419 -8.03 10.96 33.29
N ALA A 420 -7.19 11.99 33.17
CA ALA A 420 -6.53 12.61 34.32
C ALA A 420 -7.48 13.53 35.11
N PHE A 421 -8.43 14.16 34.43
CA PHE A 421 -9.27 15.21 34.98
C PHE A 421 -10.74 14.79 35.22
N GLY A 422 -11.12 13.58 34.82
CA GLY A 422 -12.38 12.93 35.21
C GLY A 422 -13.52 13.00 34.19
N GLY A 423 -13.24 13.40 32.95
CA GLY A 423 -14.20 13.40 31.83
C GLY A 423 -14.01 12.22 30.86
N LEU A 424 -13.57 11.07 31.37
CA LEU A 424 -13.32 9.87 30.55
C LEU A 424 -14.62 9.17 30.12
N ASP A 425 -15.71 9.39 30.85
CA ASP A 425 -17.07 8.99 30.45
C ASP A 425 -17.41 9.50 29.03
N GLY A 426 -17.09 10.75 28.73
CA GLY A 426 -17.23 11.35 27.39
C GLY A 426 -16.24 10.88 26.32
N TRP A 427 -15.51 9.76 26.48
CA TRP A 427 -14.41 9.37 25.56
C TRP A 427 -14.81 9.20 24.08
N SER A 428 -16.09 8.87 23.83
CA SER A 428 -16.65 8.74 22.48
C SER A 428 -17.28 10.03 21.94
N GLU A 429 -17.47 11.05 22.78
CA GLU A 429 -18.16 12.30 22.43
C GLU A 429 -17.23 13.28 21.72
N GLN A 430 -17.06 13.06 20.41
CA GLN A 430 -16.15 13.84 19.56
C GLN A 430 -16.69 15.24 19.19
N GLY A 431 -18.01 15.43 19.23
CA GLY A 431 -18.68 16.73 19.23
C GLY A 431 -18.27 17.70 18.11
N GLY A 432 -18.08 18.96 18.48
CA GLY A 432 -17.62 20.03 17.59
C GLY A 432 -16.71 20.99 18.34
N ALA A 433 -15.90 21.75 17.61
CA ALA A 433 -14.94 22.71 18.17
C ALA A 433 -15.18 24.13 17.63
N PRO A 434 -14.79 25.18 18.36
CA PRO A 434 -14.74 26.53 17.82
C PRO A 434 -13.70 26.63 16.69
N TRP A 435 -13.88 27.58 15.77
CA TRP A 435 -12.97 27.78 14.63
C TRP A 435 -11.52 28.10 15.05
N THR A 436 -11.34 28.59 16.28
CA THR A 436 -10.05 28.92 16.89
C THR A 436 -9.12 27.71 17.05
N ILE A 437 -9.62 26.47 17.05
CA ILE A 437 -8.79 25.26 17.03
C ILE A 437 -7.81 25.24 15.84
N LEU A 438 -8.23 25.80 14.69
CA LEU A 438 -7.41 25.90 13.49
C LEU A 438 -6.19 26.83 13.69
N LEU A 439 -6.24 27.76 14.64
CA LEU A 439 -5.13 28.67 14.95
C LEU A 439 -4.03 27.97 15.76
N SER A 440 -4.36 26.96 16.56
CA SER A 440 -3.39 26.13 17.28
C SER A 440 -2.91 24.94 16.45
N ASP A 441 -3.80 24.27 15.71
CA ASP A 441 -3.41 23.02 15.04
C ASP A 441 -2.77 23.23 13.66
N ILE A 442 -3.23 24.16 12.81
CA ILE A 442 -2.61 24.36 11.49
C ILE A 442 -1.10 24.71 11.58
N PRO A 443 -0.62 25.57 12.51
CA PRO A 443 0.81 25.77 12.72
C PRO A 443 1.53 24.51 13.24
N SER A 444 0.86 23.70 14.05
CA SER A 444 1.38 22.45 14.62
C SER A 444 1.53 21.37 13.54
N LEU A 445 0.52 21.20 12.68
CA LEU A 445 0.57 20.40 11.45
C LEU A 445 1.70 20.88 10.53
N ALA A 446 1.83 22.19 10.30
CA ALA A 446 2.91 22.75 9.50
C ALA A 446 4.31 22.46 10.08
N PHE A 447 4.45 22.48 11.41
CA PHE A 447 5.68 22.06 12.12
C PHE A 447 6.01 20.58 11.86
N VAL A 448 5.04 19.66 11.98
CA VAL A 448 5.26 18.22 11.65
C VAL A 448 5.63 18.05 10.19
N LEU A 449 4.91 18.71 9.28
CA LEU A 449 5.14 18.65 7.84
C LEU A 449 6.58 19.04 7.49
N PHE A 450 7.07 20.15 8.05
CA PHE A 450 8.44 20.62 7.84
C PHE A 450 9.48 19.69 8.48
N THR A 451 9.33 19.38 9.77
CA THR A 451 10.33 18.62 10.54
C THR A 451 10.45 17.18 10.04
N VAL A 452 9.35 16.48 9.79
CA VAL A 452 9.36 15.09 9.27
C VAL A 452 9.95 15.06 7.85
N THR A 453 9.63 16.02 6.97
CA THR A 453 10.18 16.01 5.60
C THR A 453 11.66 16.39 5.54
N TRP A 454 12.11 17.27 6.43
CA TRP A 454 13.52 17.58 6.65
C TRP A 454 14.28 16.37 7.19
N LEU A 455 13.74 15.71 8.22
CA LEU A 455 14.38 14.54 8.85
C LEU A 455 14.41 13.35 7.87
N ALA A 456 13.35 13.13 7.09
CA ALA A 456 13.31 12.13 6.02
C ALA A 456 14.30 12.43 4.86
N LYS A 457 14.71 13.69 4.68
CA LYS A 457 15.81 14.07 3.75
C LYS A 457 17.17 13.81 4.40
N ARG A 458 17.37 14.18 5.68
CA ARG A 458 18.59 13.93 6.46
C ARG A 458 18.91 12.43 6.55
N GLN A 459 17.94 11.63 6.99
CA GLN A 459 18.05 10.18 7.19
C GLN A 459 17.94 9.35 5.88
N ARG A 460 17.86 10.01 4.71
CA ARG A 460 17.77 9.39 3.36
C ARG A 460 16.69 8.29 3.26
N ILE A 461 15.53 8.50 3.87
CA ILE A 461 14.46 7.49 3.99
C ILE A 461 13.94 7.07 2.60
N ALA A 462 13.85 5.76 2.38
CA ALA A 462 13.36 5.16 1.13
C ALA A 462 11.88 5.52 0.87
N ARG A 463 11.58 5.95 -0.35
CA ARG A 463 10.25 6.47 -0.77
C ARG A 463 9.56 5.64 -1.85
N VAL A 464 10.28 4.66 -2.37
CA VAL A 464 9.87 3.72 -3.42
C VAL A 464 10.37 2.32 -3.06
N SER A 465 9.73 1.29 -3.62
CA SER A 465 10.04 -0.14 -3.41
C SER A 465 11.28 -0.59 -4.16
#